data_AF-A0A6P1DTG9-F1
#
_entry.id   AF-A0A6P1DTG9-F1
#
_cell.length_a   1.000
_cell.length_b   1.000
_cell.length_c   1.000
_cell.angle_alpha   90.00
_cell.angle_beta   90.00
_cell.angle_gamma   90.00
#
_symmetry.space_group_name_H-M   'P 1'
#
loop_
_entity.id
_entity.type
_entity.pdbx_description
1 polymer ?
#
loop_
_entity_poly.entity_id
_entity_poly.type
_entity_poly.pdbx_seq_one_letter_code
_entity_poly.pdbx_strand_id
1 'polypeptide(L)'
;MASRGNNILSSEELDYIQKLFTQPEHASEDEAGGWLRVSEDAAGLLEAFSESPRIELQAGWQGHRLRFPLKPRARLDTGEMTLEVGVPEVLEGGERSRSWRVPLDSDQEMRLVDQSGRLERPRVINLSYTGMAVEQAADQAPELDQALMDLRLVLPGEAEYVRLLGHVVRHTPLDEKRVRLGIRFEPLEGEPRDMLGRYILRRHKELQESAR
;
A
#
# COMPACT_ATOMS: atom_id res chain seq x y z
N MET A 1 35.92 -15.74 -49.16
CA MET A 1 36.16 -16.92 -48.30
C MET A 1 36.29 -16.45 -46.85
N ALA A 2 35.42 -16.99 -45.99
CA ALA A 2 35.46 -17.09 -44.52
C ALA A 2 35.86 -15.86 -43.68
N SER A 3 34.84 -15.12 -43.23
CA SER A 3 34.85 -14.41 -41.94
C SER A 3 34.81 -15.46 -40.82
N ARG A 4 35.77 -15.45 -39.89
CA ARG A 4 35.75 -16.30 -38.69
C ARG A 4 35.84 -15.45 -37.43
N GLY A 5 34.66 -15.23 -36.86
CA GLY A 5 34.37 -15.34 -35.44
C GLY A 5 35.32 -14.65 -34.48
N ASN A 6 35.08 -13.36 -34.25
CA ASN A 6 35.57 -12.67 -33.07
C ASN A 6 34.84 -13.31 -31.85
N ASN A 7 35.52 -14.22 -31.15
CA ASN A 7 35.01 -14.88 -29.95
C ASN A 7 35.22 -13.92 -28.78
N ILE A 8 34.28 -12.97 -28.62
CA ILE A 8 34.48 -11.72 -27.86
C ILE A 8 34.45 -11.91 -26.33
N LEU A 9 34.20 -13.11 -25.81
CA LEU A 9 34.20 -13.33 -24.35
C LEU A 9 34.92 -14.63 -24.00
N SER A 10 35.86 -14.52 -23.06
CA SER A 10 36.50 -15.67 -22.44
C SER A 10 35.56 -16.38 -21.47
N SER A 11 35.81 -17.66 -21.20
CA SER A 11 35.00 -18.46 -20.29
C SER A 11 34.97 -17.90 -18.87
N GLU A 12 36.02 -17.20 -18.44
CA GLU A 12 36.09 -16.54 -17.14
C GLU A 12 35.21 -15.28 -17.08
N GLU A 13 35.13 -14.52 -18.18
CA GLU A 13 34.25 -13.35 -18.28
C GLU A 13 32.77 -13.77 -18.31
N LEU A 14 32.46 -14.89 -18.98
CA LEU A 14 31.11 -15.49 -18.96
C LEU A 14 30.71 -15.95 -17.55
N ASP A 15 31.65 -16.54 -16.81
CA ASP A 15 31.41 -17.00 -15.44
C ASP A 15 31.24 -15.83 -14.47
N TYR A 16 31.98 -14.73 -14.69
CA TYR A 16 31.82 -13.48 -13.94
C TYR A 16 30.46 -12.81 -14.22
N ILE A 17 30.03 -12.75 -15.47
CA ILE A 17 28.72 -12.22 -15.86
C ILE A 17 27.60 -13.10 -15.27
N GLN A 18 27.73 -14.43 -15.33
CA GLN A 18 26.76 -15.32 -14.68
C GLN A 18 26.69 -15.08 -13.17
N LYS A 19 27.82 -14.88 -12.50
CA LYS A 19 27.85 -14.55 -11.06
C LYS A 19 27.19 -13.21 -10.74
N LEU A 20 27.27 -12.22 -11.63
CA LEU A 20 26.54 -10.94 -11.52
C LEU A 20 25.02 -11.12 -11.63
N PHE A 21 24.55 -11.99 -12.53
CA PHE A 21 23.12 -12.28 -12.71
C PHE A 21 22.56 -13.36 -11.76
N THR A 22 23.43 -14.09 -11.06
CA THR A 22 23.06 -15.13 -10.08
C THR A 22 23.27 -14.67 -8.64
N GLN A 23 23.62 -13.39 -8.42
CA GLN A 23 23.47 -12.83 -7.08
C GLN A 23 22.00 -13.00 -6.72
N PRO A 24 21.69 -13.69 -5.59
CA PRO A 24 20.34 -13.59 -5.07
C PRO A 24 20.13 -12.11 -4.87
N GLU A 25 19.11 -11.56 -5.52
CA GLU A 25 18.64 -10.23 -5.18
C GLU A 25 18.58 -10.22 -3.66
N HIS A 26 19.48 -9.48 -3.02
CA HIS A 26 19.20 -8.95 -1.72
C HIS A 26 17.87 -8.26 -1.96
N ALA A 27 16.79 -8.89 -1.53
CA ALA A 27 15.45 -8.39 -1.68
C ALA A 27 15.51 -7.00 -1.08
N SER A 28 15.67 -6.00 -1.94
CA SER A 28 15.50 -4.61 -1.57
C SER A 28 14.10 -4.59 -1.02
N GLU A 29 13.98 -4.36 0.28
CA GLU A 29 12.72 -4.40 1.04
C GLU A 29 11.67 -3.39 0.53
N ASP A 30 11.94 -2.70 -0.60
CA ASP A 30 11.24 -1.51 -1.05
C ASP A 30 10.43 -1.62 -2.35
N GLU A 31 10.52 -2.69 -3.14
CA GLU A 31 9.64 -2.84 -4.32
C GLU A 31 8.54 -3.88 -4.07
N ALA A 32 7.47 -3.43 -3.41
CA ALA A 32 6.19 -4.12 -3.45
C ALA A 32 5.51 -3.91 -4.81
N GLY A 33 6.16 -4.35 -5.89
CA GLY A 33 5.69 -4.20 -7.27
C GLY A 33 6.22 -5.31 -8.17
N GLY A 34 5.37 -5.81 -9.06
CA GLY A 34 5.71 -6.86 -10.01
C GLY A 34 4.99 -6.66 -11.34
N TRP A 35 5.42 -7.35 -12.38
CA TRP A 35 4.80 -7.24 -13.71
C TRP A 35 4.11 -8.55 -14.07
N LEU A 36 2.87 -8.47 -14.54
CA LEU A 36 2.19 -9.60 -15.15
C LEU A 36 2.27 -9.47 -16.67
N ARG A 37 2.76 -10.54 -17.30
CA ARG A 37 2.76 -10.67 -18.76
C ARG A 37 1.45 -11.30 -19.20
N VAL A 38 0.84 -10.73 -20.24
CA VAL A 38 -0.37 -11.26 -20.88
C VAL A 38 0.04 -11.94 -22.18
N SER A 39 -0.61 -13.05 -22.53
CA SER A 39 -0.36 -13.74 -23.80
C SER A 39 -0.88 -12.93 -24.99
N GLU A 40 -0.31 -13.15 -26.17
CA GLU A 40 -0.71 -12.46 -27.41
C GLU A 40 -2.21 -12.63 -27.71
N ASP A 41 -2.78 -13.80 -27.43
CA ASP A 41 -4.20 -14.12 -27.61
C ASP A 41 -5.14 -13.27 -26.72
N ALA A 42 -4.59 -12.64 -25.68
CA ALA A 42 -5.30 -11.77 -24.75
C ALA A 42 -4.85 -10.30 -24.85
N ALA A 43 -4.14 -9.92 -25.93
CA ALA A 43 -3.73 -8.53 -26.15
C ALA A 43 -4.92 -7.56 -26.26
N GLY A 44 -6.01 -7.96 -26.91
CA GLY A 44 -7.24 -7.17 -26.98
C GLY A 44 -7.93 -6.96 -25.62
N LEU A 45 -7.64 -7.83 -24.65
CA LEU A 45 -8.11 -7.71 -23.27
C LEU A 45 -7.38 -6.58 -22.52
N LEU A 46 -6.08 -6.38 -22.78
CA LEU A 46 -5.32 -5.26 -22.21
C LEU A 46 -5.78 -3.90 -22.75
N GLU A 47 -6.17 -3.84 -24.02
CA GLU A 47 -6.75 -2.64 -24.60
C GLU A 47 -8.12 -2.33 -23.97
N ALA A 48 -9.00 -3.32 -23.84
CA ALA A 48 -10.27 -3.18 -23.13
C ALA A 48 -10.10 -2.79 -21.65
N PHE A 49 -9.00 -3.20 -21.02
CA PHE A 49 -8.61 -2.85 -19.66
C PHE A 49 -8.16 -1.39 -19.52
N SER A 50 -7.58 -0.80 -20.57
CA SER A 50 -7.24 0.63 -20.55
C SER A 50 -8.47 1.53 -20.41
N GLU A 51 -9.65 1.04 -20.81
CA GLU A 51 -10.94 1.71 -20.65
C GLU A 51 -11.64 1.37 -19.32
N SER A 52 -11.14 0.37 -18.57
CA SER A 52 -11.74 -0.04 -17.30
C SER A 52 -11.27 0.86 -16.16
N PRO A 53 -12.19 1.40 -15.34
CA PRO A 53 -11.83 2.30 -14.25
C PRO A 53 -11.09 1.59 -13.11
N ARG A 54 -11.12 0.25 -13.03
CA ARG A 54 -10.49 -0.50 -11.94
C ARG A 54 -10.22 -1.96 -12.30
N ILE A 55 -8.95 -2.36 -12.33
CA ILE A 55 -8.52 -3.75 -12.51
C ILE A 55 -7.80 -4.18 -11.24
N GLU A 56 -8.14 -5.36 -10.72
CA GLU A 56 -7.56 -5.87 -9.48
C GLU A 56 -7.25 -7.37 -9.59
N LEU A 57 -6.13 -7.79 -9.01
CA LEU A 57 -5.81 -9.19 -8.75
C LEU A 57 -6.17 -9.51 -7.29
N GLN A 58 -6.77 -10.67 -7.03
CA GLN A 58 -7.07 -11.14 -5.68
C GLN A 58 -6.36 -12.46 -5.37
N ALA A 59 -5.80 -12.58 -4.17
CA ALA A 59 -5.15 -13.79 -3.69
C ALA A 59 -5.48 -14.06 -2.22
N GLY A 60 -5.55 -15.33 -1.82
CA GLY A 60 -5.65 -15.71 -0.41
C GLY A 60 -4.26 -15.85 0.22
N TRP A 61 -4.07 -15.35 1.44
CA TRP A 61 -2.81 -15.43 2.17
C TRP A 61 -3.02 -15.40 3.68
N GLN A 62 -2.57 -16.43 4.41
CA GLN A 62 -2.65 -16.53 5.88
C GLN A 62 -4.06 -16.20 6.44
N GLY A 63 -5.11 -16.77 5.85
CA GLY A 63 -6.51 -16.52 6.25
C GLY A 63 -7.05 -15.12 5.90
N HIS A 64 -6.24 -14.28 5.27
CA HIS A 64 -6.60 -12.97 4.74
C HIS A 64 -6.73 -13.02 3.22
N ARG A 65 -7.31 -11.98 2.64
CA ARG A 65 -7.33 -11.76 1.19
C ARG A 65 -6.51 -10.55 0.84
N LEU A 66 -5.64 -10.68 -0.14
CA LEU A 66 -4.87 -9.58 -0.73
C LEU A 66 -5.56 -9.11 -2.00
N ARG A 67 -5.64 -7.79 -2.18
CA ARG A 67 -6.21 -7.14 -3.36
C ARG A 67 -5.23 -6.16 -3.97
N PHE A 68 -4.62 -6.56 -5.08
CA PHE A 68 -3.61 -5.79 -5.78
C PHE A 68 -4.26 -4.95 -6.87
N PRO A 69 -4.10 -3.62 -6.87
CA PRO A 69 -4.49 -2.81 -8.02
C PRO A 69 -3.54 -3.12 -9.19
N LEU A 70 -4.09 -3.23 -10.40
CA LEU A 70 -3.31 -3.39 -11.62
C LEU A 70 -3.40 -2.12 -12.46
N LYS A 71 -2.25 -1.62 -12.93
CA LYS A 71 -2.17 -0.47 -13.83
C LYS A 71 -1.58 -0.91 -15.18
N PRO A 72 -2.31 -0.74 -16.29
CA PRO A 72 -1.73 -0.96 -17.61
C PRO A 72 -0.58 0.01 -17.85
N ARG A 73 0.56 -0.51 -18.33
CA ARG A 73 1.69 0.30 -18.81
C ARG A 73 2.21 -0.24 -20.12
N ALA A 74 2.60 0.65 -21.01
CA ALA A 74 3.38 0.29 -22.18
C ALA A 74 4.87 0.23 -21.80
N ARG A 75 5.55 -0.84 -22.18
CA ARG A 75 7.01 -0.90 -22.09
C ARG A 75 7.65 0.04 -23.12
N LEU A 76 8.59 0.87 -22.66
CA LEU A 76 9.24 1.89 -23.50
C LEU A 76 10.10 1.29 -24.62
N ASP A 77 10.64 0.08 -24.42
CA ASP A 77 11.57 -0.60 -25.30
C ASP A 77 10.88 -1.50 -26.34
N THR A 78 9.84 -2.22 -25.93
CA THR A 78 9.14 -3.18 -26.81
C THR A 78 7.79 -2.69 -27.32
N GLY A 79 7.21 -1.66 -26.70
CA GLY A 79 5.81 -1.27 -26.92
C GLY A 79 4.80 -2.31 -26.41
N GLU A 80 5.26 -3.37 -25.75
CA GLU A 80 4.39 -4.41 -25.18
C GLU A 80 3.60 -3.83 -24.01
N MET A 81 2.29 -4.05 -24.02
CA MET A 81 1.42 -3.69 -22.89
C MET A 81 1.60 -4.70 -21.76
N THR A 82 1.88 -4.19 -20.57
CA THR A 82 2.03 -4.97 -19.34
C THR A 82 1.08 -4.46 -18.25
N LEU A 83 0.88 -5.25 -17.22
CA LEU A 83 0.18 -4.83 -16.01
C LEU A 83 1.19 -4.68 -14.88
N GLU A 84 1.33 -3.45 -14.39
CA GLU A 84 2.05 -3.15 -13.15
C GLU A 84 1.15 -3.55 -11.97
N VAL A 85 1.69 -4.39 -11.10
CA VAL A 85 1.04 -4.80 -9.85
C VAL A 85 1.41 -3.79 -8.78
N GLY A 86 0.42 -3.06 -8.26
CA GLY A 86 0.63 -2.13 -7.14
C GLY A 86 0.48 -2.80 -5.77
N VAL A 87 0.66 -2.00 -4.73
CA VAL A 87 0.70 -2.49 -3.34
C VAL A 87 -0.68 -3.04 -2.92
N PRO A 88 -0.75 -4.28 -2.37
CA PRO A 88 -2.02 -4.93 -2.07
C PRO A 88 -2.70 -4.34 -0.83
N GLU A 89 -4.00 -4.18 -0.93
CA GLU A 89 -4.85 -4.04 0.25
C GLU A 89 -5.02 -5.40 0.95
N VAL A 90 -4.75 -5.42 2.25
CA VAL A 90 -5.00 -6.58 3.11
C VAL A 90 -6.43 -6.52 3.62
N LEU A 91 -7.19 -7.60 3.41
CA LEU A 91 -8.59 -7.72 3.78
C LEU A 91 -8.78 -8.87 4.78
N GLU A 92 -9.59 -8.63 5.82
CA GLU A 92 -10.02 -9.63 6.80
C GLU A 92 -11.24 -10.42 6.32
N GLY A 93 -11.29 -11.72 6.66
CA GLY A 93 -12.36 -12.64 6.30
C GLY A 93 -13.64 -12.49 7.15
N GLY A 94 -14.79 -12.70 6.50
CA GLY A 94 -16.15 -12.65 7.05
C GLY A 94 -17.20 -12.52 5.94
N GLU A 95 -18.50 -12.47 6.25
CA GLU A 95 -19.56 -12.23 5.24
C GLU A 95 -19.38 -10.90 4.49
N ARG A 96 -18.71 -9.93 5.12
CA ARG A 96 -18.30 -8.67 4.51
C ARG A 96 -16.79 -8.51 4.65
N SER A 97 -16.09 -8.57 3.53
CA SER A 97 -14.66 -8.29 3.46
C SER A 97 -14.41 -6.85 3.89
N ARG A 98 -13.51 -6.65 4.86
CA ARG A 98 -13.13 -5.31 5.35
C ARG A 98 -11.62 -5.14 5.28
N SER A 99 -11.16 -3.90 5.09
CA SER A 99 -9.73 -3.59 5.21
C SER A 99 -9.23 -3.98 6.59
N TRP A 100 -8.15 -4.75 6.61
CA TRP A 100 -7.44 -5.14 7.82
C TRP A 100 -6.96 -3.88 8.53
N ARG A 101 -7.05 -3.89 9.87
CA ARG A 101 -6.65 -2.77 10.70
C ARG A 101 -5.35 -3.11 11.42
N VAL A 102 -4.34 -2.27 11.22
CA VAL A 102 -3.11 -2.30 12.01
C VAL A 102 -3.47 -1.90 13.44
N PRO A 103 -3.33 -2.80 14.43
CA PRO A 103 -3.37 -2.40 15.84
C PRO A 103 -2.10 -1.61 16.15
N LEU A 104 -2.24 -0.51 16.88
CA LEU A 104 -1.08 0.27 17.33
C LEU A 104 -0.83 -0.04 18.80
N ASP A 105 0.33 -0.61 19.09
CA ASP A 105 0.83 -0.73 20.45
C ASP A 105 1.20 0.66 20.98
N SER A 106 1.16 0.84 22.31
CA SER A 106 1.37 2.13 22.97
C SER A 106 2.69 2.83 22.65
N ASP A 107 3.67 2.08 22.15
CA ASP A 107 5.06 2.51 22.04
C ASP A 107 5.45 2.90 20.60
N GLN A 108 4.52 2.73 19.64
CA GLN A 108 4.69 3.16 18.24
C GLN A 108 3.75 4.32 17.92
N GLU A 109 4.13 5.52 18.35
CA GLU A 109 3.32 6.72 18.11
C GLU A 109 3.35 7.13 16.63
N MET A 110 2.30 6.75 15.90
CA MET A 110 1.91 7.46 14.69
C MET A 110 1.56 8.90 15.05
N ARG A 111 2.21 9.85 14.37
CA ARG A 111 1.88 11.26 14.56
C ARG A 111 0.88 11.69 13.50
N LEU A 112 -0.31 12.09 13.94
CA LEU A 112 -1.32 12.70 13.10
C LEU A 112 -1.40 14.20 13.38
N VAL A 113 -1.25 15.00 12.33
CA VAL A 113 -1.44 16.45 12.40
C VAL A 113 -2.56 16.84 11.46
N ASP A 114 -3.60 17.46 11.99
CA ASP A 114 -4.65 18.08 11.19
C ASP A 114 -4.32 19.57 11.00
N GLN A 115 -3.97 19.96 9.78
CA GLN A 115 -3.67 21.35 9.46
C GLN A 115 -4.92 22.23 9.35
N SER A 116 -6.11 21.63 9.29
CA SER A 116 -7.37 22.38 9.37
C SER A 116 -7.74 22.78 10.79
N GLY A 117 -7.03 22.25 11.80
CA GLY A 117 -7.23 22.57 13.22
C GLY A 117 -8.50 21.98 13.83
N ARG A 118 -9.13 20.98 13.20
CA ARG A 118 -10.31 20.31 13.72
C ARG A 118 -9.96 19.22 14.72
N LEU A 119 -8.81 18.57 14.56
CA LEU A 119 -8.27 17.61 15.52
C LEU A 119 -7.13 18.23 16.33
N GLU A 120 -7.30 18.28 17.65
CA GLU A 120 -6.25 18.74 18.58
C GLU A 120 -5.51 17.55 19.19
N ARG A 121 -4.24 17.37 18.78
CA ARG A 121 -3.34 16.30 19.26
C ARG A 121 -4.00 14.91 19.35
N PRO A 122 -4.64 14.43 18.26
CA PRO A 122 -5.33 13.15 18.28
C PRO A 122 -4.33 12.00 18.48
N ARG A 123 -4.71 11.02 19.31
CA ARG A 123 -3.97 9.76 19.42
C ARG A 123 -4.54 8.76 18.42
N VAL A 124 -3.71 8.28 17.49
CA VAL A 124 -4.13 7.22 16.55
C VAL A 124 -4.22 5.89 17.30
N ILE A 125 -5.32 5.16 17.10
CA ILE A 125 -5.62 3.87 17.78
C ILE A 125 -5.48 2.69 16.83
N ASN A 126 -5.96 2.86 15.59
CA ASN A 126 -5.75 1.88 14.53
C ASN A 126 -5.82 2.57 13.17
N LEU A 127 -5.21 1.92 12.18
CA LEU A 127 -5.11 2.41 10.82
C LEU A 127 -5.47 1.29 9.83
N SER A 128 -6.18 1.63 8.77
CA SER A 128 -6.47 0.76 7.63
C SER A 128 -6.34 1.57 6.33
N TYR A 129 -6.47 0.89 5.20
CA TYR A 129 -6.48 1.54 3.88
C TYR A 129 -7.60 2.56 3.69
N THR A 130 -8.76 2.35 4.32
CA THR A 130 -9.96 3.16 4.10
C THR A 130 -10.28 4.13 5.23
N GLY A 131 -9.47 4.14 6.29
CA GLY A 131 -9.77 4.95 7.46
C GLY A 131 -8.91 4.62 8.67
N MET A 132 -9.11 5.40 9.73
CA MET A 132 -8.45 5.24 11.01
C MET A 132 -9.42 5.46 12.16
N ALA A 133 -9.03 5.03 13.36
CA ALA A 133 -9.65 5.45 14.60
C ALA A 133 -8.68 6.33 15.38
N VAL A 134 -9.18 7.44 15.93
CA VAL A 134 -8.39 8.35 16.76
C VAL A 134 -9.12 8.64 18.08
N GLU A 135 -8.36 8.91 19.13
CA GLU A 135 -8.86 9.39 20.42
C GLU A 135 -8.48 10.86 20.61
N GLN A 136 -9.41 11.64 21.13
CA GLN A 136 -9.16 13.03 21.52
C GLN A 136 -10.13 13.48 22.63
N ALA A 137 -9.97 14.73 23.06
CA ALA A 137 -10.87 15.36 24.02
C ALA A 137 -12.30 15.49 23.44
N ALA A 138 -13.30 15.18 24.26
CA ALA A 138 -14.71 15.12 23.86
C ALA A 138 -15.31 16.52 23.60
N ASP A 139 -14.86 17.53 24.33
CA ASP A 139 -15.27 18.94 24.17
C ASP A 139 -14.68 19.61 22.92
N GLN A 140 -13.69 18.98 22.30
CA GLN A 140 -13.04 19.43 21.06
C GLN A 140 -13.36 18.54 19.85
N ALA A 141 -14.28 17.59 20.01
CA ALA A 141 -14.64 16.64 18.96
C ALA A 141 -15.26 17.36 17.75
N PRO A 142 -14.75 17.15 16.52
CA PRO A 142 -15.46 17.56 15.32
C PRO A 142 -16.83 16.91 15.26
N GLU A 143 -17.77 17.51 14.54
CA GLU A 143 -19.10 16.95 14.33
C GLU A 143 -19.06 15.71 13.42
N LEU A 144 -20.14 14.92 13.45
CA LEU A 144 -20.32 13.84 12.48
C LEU A 144 -20.38 14.41 11.06
N ASP A 145 -19.88 13.66 10.09
CA ASP A 145 -19.71 14.03 8.67
C ASP A 145 -18.80 15.24 8.42
N GLN A 146 -18.12 15.76 9.46
CA GLN A 146 -17.17 16.84 9.31
C GLN A 146 -15.99 16.41 8.43
N ALA A 147 -15.77 17.18 7.38
CA ALA A 147 -14.64 17.08 6.46
C ALA A 147 -13.31 17.47 7.14
N LEU A 148 -12.28 16.65 6.95
CA LEU A 148 -10.89 16.82 7.39
C LEU A 148 -10.00 16.84 6.14
N MET A 149 -9.53 18.02 5.74
CA MET A 149 -9.01 18.26 4.38
C MET A 149 -7.48 18.25 4.25
N ASP A 150 -6.74 18.24 5.36
CA ASP A 150 -5.27 18.17 5.34
C ASP A 150 -4.73 17.44 6.57
N LEU A 151 -5.04 16.15 6.64
CA LEU A 151 -4.49 15.24 7.64
C LEU A 151 -3.11 14.78 7.18
N ARG A 152 -2.08 15.06 7.98
CA ARG A 152 -0.71 14.60 7.74
C ARG A 152 -0.38 13.49 8.72
N LEU A 153 -0.33 12.27 8.21
CA LEU A 153 -0.02 11.08 8.98
C LEU A 153 1.45 10.70 8.78
N VAL A 154 2.25 10.79 9.85
CA VAL A 154 3.63 10.27 9.85
C VAL A 154 3.58 8.83 10.34
N LEU A 155 4.03 7.92 9.49
CA LEU A 155 4.08 6.49 9.77
C LEU A 155 5.40 6.15 10.50
N PRO A 156 5.38 5.21 11.47
CA PRO A 156 6.59 4.78 12.15
C PRO A 156 7.66 4.28 11.17
N GLY A 157 8.88 4.80 11.34
CA GLY A 157 10.03 4.48 10.47
C GLY A 157 10.09 5.29 9.17
N GLU A 158 9.06 6.08 8.85
CA GLU A 158 9.02 6.90 7.64
C GLU A 158 9.35 8.37 7.96
N ALA A 159 10.20 9.00 7.15
CA ALA A 159 10.52 10.42 7.28
C ALA A 159 9.43 11.33 6.71
N GLU A 160 8.73 10.85 5.69
CA GLU A 160 7.66 11.57 5.01
C GLU A 160 6.29 11.29 5.63
N TYR A 161 5.33 12.17 5.35
CA TYR A 161 3.95 12.00 5.80
C TYR A 161 3.05 11.59 4.64
N VAL A 162 2.06 10.76 4.95
CA VAL A 162 0.94 10.49 4.04
C VAL A 162 -0.09 11.60 4.23
N ARG A 163 -0.39 12.32 3.15
CA ARG A 163 -1.47 13.30 3.13
C ARG A 163 -2.80 12.58 2.92
N LEU A 164 -3.75 12.81 3.81
CA LEU A 164 -5.05 12.17 3.82
C LEU A 164 -6.16 13.22 3.82
N LEU A 165 -7.25 12.91 3.14
CA LEU A 165 -8.53 13.59 3.25
C LEU A 165 -9.53 12.59 3.81
N GLY A 166 -10.45 13.05 4.64
CA GLY A 166 -11.46 12.16 5.21
C GLY A 166 -12.61 12.86 5.90
N HIS A 167 -13.51 12.05 6.44
CA HIS A 167 -14.72 12.49 7.10
C HIS A 167 -14.89 11.75 8.43
N VAL A 168 -15.38 12.45 9.45
CA VAL A 168 -15.73 11.82 10.73
C VAL A 168 -17.04 11.05 10.56
N VAL A 169 -17.00 9.73 10.62
CA VAL A 169 -18.16 8.87 10.35
C VAL A 169 -18.73 8.20 11.59
N ARG A 170 -18.08 8.36 12.75
CA ARG A 170 -18.53 7.75 14.00
C ARG A 170 -17.92 8.44 15.20
N HIS A 171 -18.74 8.65 16.24
CA HIS A 171 -18.30 8.94 17.60
C HIS A 171 -18.55 7.73 18.50
N THR A 172 -17.61 7.44 19.39
CA THR A 172 -17.74 6.42 20.41
C THR A 172 -17.20 7.01 21.72
N PRO A 173 -18.07 7.43 22.65
CA PRO A 173 -17.64 7.90 23.96
C PRO A 173 -16.80 6.84 24.65
N LEU A 174 -15.68 7.25 25.24
CA LEU A 174 -14.85 6.37 26.07
C LEU A 174 -15.05 6.67 27.55
N ASP A 175 -15.14 7.96 27.90
CA ASP A 175 -15.48 8.49 29.21
C ASP A 175 -16.03 9.92 29.06
N GLU A 176 -16.22 10.63 30.17
CA GLU A 176 -16.76 12.01 30.19
C GLU A 176 -15.87 13.04 29.46
N LYS A 177 -14.58 12.75 29.27
CA LYS A 177 -13.60 13.69 28.72
C LYS A 177 -13.02 13.25 27.39
N ARG A 178 -13.22 11.99 26.98
CA ARG A 178 -12.61 11.41 25.78
C ARG A 178 -13.63 10.75 24.88
N VAL A 179 -13.42 10.95 23.59
CA VAL A 179 -14.18 10.30 22.52
C VAL A 179 -13.22 9.63 21.55
N ARG A 180 -13.64 8.46 21.04
CA ARG A 180 -13.02 7.83 19.89
C ARG A 180 -13.78 8.19 18.62
N LEU A 181 -13.08 8.76 17.66
CA LEU A 181 -13.59 9.11 16.35
C LEU A 181 -13.23 8.02 15.35
N GLY A 182 -14.18 7.63 14.49
CA GLY A 182 -13.90 6.88 13.27
C GLY A 182 -13.77 7.86 12.11
N ILE A 183 -12.63 7.86 11.44
CA ILE A 183 -12.38 8.70 10.26
C ILE A 183 -12.34 7.77 9.04
N ARG A 184 -13.19 8.06 8.05
CA ARG A 184 -13.14 7.40 6.73
C ARG A 184 -12.33 8.27 5.79
N PHE A 185 -11.39 7.68 5.06
CA PHE A 185 -10.63 8.40 4.04
C PHE A 185 -11.41 8.52 2.74
N GLU A 186 -11.17 9.62 2.04
CA GLU A 186 -11.39 9.63 0.59
C GLU A 186 -10.45 8.61 -0.07
N PRO A 187 -10.83 8.04 -1.23
CA PRO A 187 -9.98 7.11 -1.96
C PRO A 187 -8.59 7.70 -2.22
N LEU A 188 -7.56 6.98 -1.80
CA LEU A 188 -6.17 7.35 -2.04
C LEU A 188 -5.71 6.77 -3.37
N GLU A 189 -4.94 7.55 -4.11
CA GLU A 189 -4.32 7.16 -5.38
C GLU A 189 -2.84 7.55 -5.40
N GLY A 190 -2.06 6.90 -6.28
CA GLY A 190 -0.63 7.18 -6.43
C GLY A 190 0.18 6.94 -5.16
N GLU A 191 1.21 7.77 -4.96
CA GLU A 191 2.20 7.59 -3.90
C GLU A 191 1.61 7.51 -2.48
N PRO A 192 0.68 8.39 -2.05
CA PRO A 192 0.09 8.29 -0.70
C PRO A 192 -0.57 6.93 -0.42
N ARG A 193 -1.22 6.34 -1.43
CA ARG A 193 -1.82 5.01 -1.33
C ARG A 193 -0.75 3.94 -1.16
N ASP A 194 0.32 4.02 -1.94
CA ASP A 194 1.37 3.01 -1.97
C ASP A 194 2.26 3.08 -0.73
N MET A 195 2.55 4.28 -0.20
CA MET A 195 3.20 4.48 1.11
C MET A 195 2.39 3.85 2.24
N LEU A 196 1.11 4.23 2.37
CA LEU A 196 0.22 3.67 3.39
C LEU A 196 0.13 2.15 3.26
N GLY A 197 0.06 1.67 2.02
CA GLY A 197 -0.05 0.27 1.73
C GLY A 197 1.16 -0.56 2.10
N ARG A 198 2.36 -0.06 1.79
CA ARG A 198 3.63 -0.73 2.13
C ARG A 198 3.75 -0.86 3.64
N TYR A 199 3.42 0.20 4.37
CA TYR A 199 3.40 0.19 5.83
C TYR A 199 2.42 -0.86 6.39
N ILE A 200 1.17 -0.87 5.92
CA ILE A 200 0.15 -1.82 6.40
C ILE A 200 0.59 -3.27 6.11
N LEU A 201 1.10 -3.54 4.90
CA LEU A 201 1.57 -4.87 4.51
C LEU A 201 2.76 -5.31 5.36
N ARG A 202 3.72 -4.42 5.61
CA ARG A 202 4.89 -4.67 6.46
C ARG A 202 4.45 -5.03 7.89
N ARG A 203 3.59 -4.23 8.53
CA ARG A 203 3.07 -4.54 9.88
C ARG A 203 2.25 -5.82 9.92
N HIS A 204 1.51 -6.14 8.85
CA HIS A 204 0.80 -7.42 8.77
C HIS A 204 1.77 -8.60 8.81
N LYS A 205 2.84 -8.57 8.00
CA LYS A 205 3.88 -9.61 8.01
C LYS A 205 4.51 -9.78 9.40
N GLU A 206 4.95 -8.68 10.00
CA GLU A 206 5.59 -8.68 11.33
C GLU A 206 4.70 -9.28 12.44
N LEU A 207 3.40 -8.96 12.42
CA LEU A 207 2.45 -9.51 13.39
C LEU A 207 2.15 -10.99 13.14
N GLN A 208 2.12 -11.44 11.89
CA GLN A 208 1.95 -12.86 11.56
C GLN A 208 3.18 -13.69 11.94
N GLU A 209 4.37 -13.12 11.85
CA GLU A 209 5.62 -13.77 12.26
C GLU A 209 5.75 -13.84 13.77
N SER A 210 5.37 -12.78 14.49
CA SER A 210 5.41 -12.73 15.96
C SER A 210 4.39 -13.66 16.63
N ALA A 211 3.35 -14.08 15.91
CA ALA A 211 2.31 -14.98 16.40
C ALA A 211 2.63 -16.48 16.18
N ARG A 212 3.78 -16.80 15.56
CA ARG A 212 4.26 -18.17 15.34
C ARG A 212 5.27 -18.58 16.40
#